data_AF-A0A519W624-F1
#
_entry.id   AF-A0A519W624-F1
#
_cell.length_a   1.000
_cell.length_b   1.000
_cell.length_c   1.000
_cell.angle_alpha   90.00
_cell.angle_beta   90.00
_cell.angle_gamma   90.00
#
_symmetry.space_group_name_H-M   'P 1'
#
loop_
_entity.id
_entity.type
_entity.pdbx_description
1 polymer ?
#
loop_
_entity_poly.entity_id
_entity_poly.type
_entity_poly.pdbx_seq_one_letter_code
_entity_poly.pdbx_strand_id
1 'polypeptide(L)'
;GSSTLNLMFQYPEIYKTGIAIAAVGNQLTYDNIYQERYMGSPLKTKEAYIKGSPMTYAKNLAGNLLYIHGTGDDNVHYQNAEMLINELIKNRKVFQMMAYPNRTHSINEGMGTSEHLALTYTQFLQKNCPPGGK
;
A
#
# COMPACT_ATOMS: atom_id res chain seq x y z
N GLY A 1 3.69 4.24 2.57
CA GLY A 1 2.89 3.13 2.00
C GLY A 1 3.74 1.97 1.50
N SER A 2 4.51 2.16 0.43
CA SER A 2 5.19 1.06 -0.29
C SER A 2 6.18 0.27 0.56
N SER A 3 6.96 0.93 1.42
CA SER A 3 7.88 0.24 2.33
C SER A 3 7.15 -0.70 3.29
N THR A 4 6.01 -0.29 3.85
CA THR A 4 5.19 -1.17 4.70
C THR A 4 4.80 -2.44 3.98
N LEU A 5 4.32 -2.33 2.73
CA LEU A 5 3.94 -3.49 1.92
C LEU A 5 5.15 -4.40 1.65
N ASN A 6 6.28 -3.83 1.23
CA ASN A 6 7.51 -4.60 0.99
C ASN A 6 7.98 -5.33 2.25
N LEU A 7 8.00 -4.66 3.41
CA LEU A 7 8.38 -5.27 4.68
C LEU A 7 7.44 -6.42 5.07
N MET A 8 6.14 -6.22 4.97
CA MET A 8 5.14 -7.24 5.29
C MET A 8 5.17 -8.44 4.35
N PHE A 9 5.48 -8.24 3.07
CA PHE A 9 5.47 -9.31 2.07
C PHE A 9 6.82 -10.03 1.96
N GLN A 10 7.94 -9.34 2.19
CA GLN A 10 9.27 -9.95 2.08
C GLN A 10 9.78 -10.51 3.41
N TYR A 11 9.33 -9.96 4.53
CA TYR A 11 9.70 -10.39 5.88
C TYR A 11 8.47 -10.62 6.78
N PRO A 12 7.51 -11.48 6.36
CA PRO A 12 6.25 -11.72 7.09
C PRO A 12 6.46 -12.34 8.48
N GLU A 13 7.62 -12.93 8.73
CA GLU A 13 8.05 -13.46 10.02
C GLU A 13 8.33 -12.35 11.05
N ILE A 14 8.74 -11.16 10.60
CA ILE A 14 9.05 -10.00 11.44
C ILE A 14 7.85 -9.05 11.54
N TYR A 15 7.29 -8.64 10.40
CA TYR A 15 6.26 -7.60 10.35
C TYR A 15 4.85 -8.20 10.33
N LYS A 16 4.20 -8.22 11.50
CA LYS A 16 2.90 -8.88 11.70
C LYS A 16 1.68 -8.01 11.45
N THR A 17 1.82 -6.69 11.56
CA THR A 17 0.72 -5.73 11.36
C THR A 17 1.28 -4.52 10.63
N GLY A 18 0.59 -4.05 9.61
CA GLY A 18 1.02 -2.86 8.87
C GLY A 18 -0.13 -2.11 8.23
N ILE A 19 0.07 -0.80 8.13
CA ILE A 19 -0.84 0.15 7.50
C ILE A 19 -0.13 0.77 6.31
N ALA A 20 -0.71 0.62 5.13
CA ALA A 20 -0.20 1.16 3.88
C ALA A 20 -1.19 2.18 3.32
N ILE A 21 -0.82 3.46 3.37
CA ILE A 21 -1.61 4.58 2.85
C ILE A 21 -1.00 5.05 1.52
N ALA A 22 -1.85 5.26 0.51
CA ALA A 22 -1.53 5.82 -0.81
C ALA A 22 -0.23 5.23 -1.40
N ALA A 23 -0.11 3.90 -1.34
CA ALA A 23 1.14 3.21 -1.65
C ALA A 23 1.28 2.91 -3.13
N VAL A 24 2.47 3.14 -3.68
CA VAL A 24 2.92 2.57 -4.95
C VAL A 24 3.16 1.07 -4.75
N GLY A 25 2.18 0.25 -5.12
CA GLY A 25 2.22 -1.20 -5.20
C GLY A 25 2.87 -1.74 -6.49
N ASN A 26 2.84 -0.95 -7.57
CA ASN A 26 3.55 -1.23 -8.83
C ASN A 26 4.39 -0.02 -9.30
N GLN A 27 5.72 -0.17 -9.29
CA GLN A 27 6.66 0.89 -9.69
C GLN A 27 6.56 1.25 -11.18
N LEU A 28 6.05 0.34 -12.04
CA LEU A 28 5.89 0.59 -13.48
C LEU A 28 4.70 1.50 -13.83
N THR A 29 3.86 1.82 -12.85
CA THR A 29 2.65 2.65 -13.04
C THR A 29 2.75 4.01 -12.37
N TYR A 30 3.94 4.33 -11.84
CA TYR A 30 4.21 5.64 -11.25
C TYR A 30 4.88 6.56 -12.27
N ASP A 31 4.98 7.85 -11.97
CA ASP A 31 5.50 8.83 -12.93
C ASP A 31 6.95 8.52 -13.33
N ASN A 32 7.24 8.72 -14.63
CA ASN A 32 8.52 8.36 -15.20
C ASN A 32 9.66 9.28 -14.74
N ILE A 33 9.39 10.57 -14.49
CA ILE A 33 10.40 11.56 -14.08
C ILE A 33 11.02 11.15 -12.75
N TYR A 34 10.20 10.74 -11.79
CA TYR A 34 10.65 10.28 -10.49
C TYR A 34 11.32 8.90 -10.62
N GLN A 35 10.68 7.95 -11.29
CA GLN A 35 11.19 6.58 -11.29
C GLN A 35 12.45 6.38 -12.12
N GLU A 36 12.52 6.95 -13.32
CA GLU A 36 13.72 6.80 -14.15
C GLU A 36 14.93 7.49 -13.54
N ARG A 37 14.74 8.55 -12.74
CA ARG A 37 15.81 9.22 -11.99
C ARG A 37 16.49 8.28 -11.00
N TYR A 38 15.74 7.44 -10.31
CA TYR A 38 16.28 6.58 -9.24
C TYR A 38 16.50 5.13 -9.65
N MET A 39 15.69 4.62 -10.59
CA MET A 39 15.69 3.21 -10.99
C MET A 39 16.27 2.99 -12.39
N GLY A 40 16.56 4.06 -13.14
CA GLY A 40 16.94 4.01 -14.54
C GLY A 40 15.78 3.70 -15.48
N SER A 41 16.02 3.73 -16.79
CA SER A 41 14.95 3.54 -17.77
C SER A 41 14.41 2.10 -17.79
N PRO A 42 13.09 1.88 -17.64
CA PRO A 42 12.50 0.54 -17.68
C PRO A 42 12.53 -0.09 -19.08
N LEU A 43 12.90 0.69 -20.10
CA LEU A 43 13.10 0.20 -21.48
C LEU A 43 14.34 -0.66 -21.63
N LYS A 44 15.35 -0.50 -20.75
CA LYS A 44 16.57 -1.32 -20.76
C LYS A 44 16.38 -2.60 -19.94
N THR A 45 15.85 -2.46 -18.73
CA THR A 45 15.50 -3.59 -17.86
C THR A 45 14.37 -3.20 -16.92
N LYS A 46 13.43 -4.12 -16.71
CA LYS A 46 12.32 -3.97 -15.76
C LYS A 46 12.60 -4.65 -14.42
N GLU A 47 13.74 -5.30 -14.26
CA GLU A 47 14.01 -6.15 -13.10
C GLU A 47 13.97 -5.38 -11.79
N ALA A 48 14.60 -4.20 -11.74
CA ALA A 48 14.56 -3.33 -10.56
C ALA A 48 13.14 -2.86 -10.24
N TYR A 49 12.35 -2.52 -11.27
CA TYR A 49 10.95 -2.12 -11.12
C TYR A 49 10.09 -3.25 -10.56
N ILE A 50 10.25 -4.46 -11.08
CA ILE A 50 9.54 -5.65 -10.63
C ILE A 50 9.95 -5.99 -9.19
N LYS A 51 11.24 -6.10 -8.90
CA LYS A 51 11.73 -6.39 -7.54
C LYS A 51 11.41 -5.28 -6.52
N GLY A 52 11.25 -4.04 -6.97
CA GLY A 52 10.85 -2.91 -6.13
C GLY A 52 9.34 -2.79 -5.90
N SER A 53 8.53 -3.55 -6.65
CA SER A 53 7.07 -3.48 -6.60
C SER A 53 6.51 -4.43 -5.55
N PRO A 54 5.81 -3.94 -4.50
CA PRO A 54 5.22 -4.81 -3.50
C PRO A 54 4.29 -5.89 -4.07
N MET A 55 3.57 -5.61 -5.15
CA MET A 55 2.66 -6.58 -5.76
C MET A 55 3.35 -7.90 -6.17
N THR A 56 4.65 -7.86 -6.49
CA THR A 56 5.46 -9.03 -6.84
C THR A 56 5.53 -10.05 -5.69
N TYR A 57 5.39 -9.59 -4.46
CA TYR A 57 5.50 -10.41 -3.25
C TYR A 57 4.17 -10.57 -2.51
N ALA A 58 3.05 -10.05 -3.05
CA ALA A 58 1.74 -10.04 -2.38
C ALA A 58 1.29 -11.43 -1.87
N LYS A 59 1.68 -12.51 -2.56
CA LYS A 59 1.43 -13.91 -2.17
C LYS A 59 2.00 -14.31 -0.80
N ASN A 60 2.91 -13.52 -0.26
CA ASN A 60 3.58 -13.81 1.00
C ASN A 60 2.90 -13.14 2.21
N LEU A 61 1.86 -12.30 2.01
CA LEU A 61 1.14 -11.70 3.13
C LEU A 61 0.68 -12.78 4.12
N ALA A 62 1.09 -12.64 5.38
CA ALA A 62 0.69 -13.53 6.48
C ALA A 62 0.14 -12.76 7.71
N GLY A 63 0.43 -11.46 7.80
CA GLY A 63 -0.01 -10.59 8.89
C GLY A 63 -1.29 -9.80 8.59
N ASN A 64 -1.60 -8.87 9.48
CA ASN A 64 -2.75 -7.97 9.37
C ASN A 64 -2.38 -6.75 8.52
N LEU A 65 -2.97 -6.63 7.32
CA LEU A 65 -2.80 -5.46 6.46
C LEU A 65 -4.06 -4.59 6.45
N LEU A 66 -3.87 -3.30 6.72
CA LEU A 66 -4.83 -2.25 6.37
C LEU A 66 -4.27 -1.45 5.19
N TYR A 67 -4.98 -1.50 4.06
CA TYR A 67 -4.67 -0.74 2.86
C TYR A 67 -5.62 0.45 2.72
N ILE A 68 -5.09 1.66 2.60
CA ILE A 68 -5.87 2.90 2.53
C ILE A 68 -5.50 3.66 1.26
N HIS A 69 -6.49 4.13 0.52
CA HIS A 69 -6.24 4.90 -0.70
C HIS A 69 -7.36 5.89 -1.01
N GLY A 70 -7.02 7.07 -1.53
CA GLY A 70 -7.98 8.02 -2.09
C GLY A 70 -8.38 7.62 -3.51
N THR A 71 -9.67 7.49 -3.82
CA THR A 71 -10.09 7.08 -5.18
C THR A 71 -9.89 8.18 -6.22
N GLY A 72 -9.57 9.40 -5.79
CA GLY A 72 -9.24 10.55 -6.65
C GLY A 72 -7.76 10.94 -6.57
N ASP A 73 -6.89 10.01 -6.16
CA ASP A 73 -5.44 10.24 -6.09
C ASP A 73 -4.87 10.44 -7.51
N ASP A 74 -4.34 11.63 -7.74
CA ASP A 74 -3.75 12.10 -8.99
C ASP A 74 -2.21 11.95 -9.02
N ASN A 75 -1.61 11.55 -7.90
CA ASN A 75 -0.18 11.31 -7.77
C ASN A 75 0.13 9.80 -7.85
N VAL A 76 -0.45 9.00 -6.96
CA VAL A 76 -0.45 7.54 -7.05
C VAL A 76 -1.83 7.13 -7.55
N HIS A 77 -2.00 7.04 -8.88
CA HIS A 77 -3.30 6.75 -9.46
C HIS A 77 -3.96 5.50 -8.85
N TYR A 78 -5.26 5.56 -8.57
CA TYR A 78 -5.99 4.50 -7.87
C TYR A 78 -5.90 3.12 -8.54
N GLN A 79 -5.66 3.06 -9.85
CA GLN A 79 -5.35 1.82 -10.57
C GLN A 79 -4.18 1.05 -9.92
N ASN A 80 -3.20 1.74 -9.34
CA ASN A 80 -2.08 1.14 -8.62
C ASN A 80 -2.57 0.30 -7.41
N ALA A 81 -3.57 0.81 -6.68
CA ALA A 81 -4.26 0.07 -5.63
C ALA A 81 -4.97 -1.17 -6.18
N GLU A 82 -5.72 -1.02 -7.26
CA GLU A 82 -6.48 -2.12 -7.87
C GLU A 82 -5.58 -3.27 -8.33
N MET A 83 -4.41 -2.96 -8.91
CA MET A 83 -3.43 -3.98 -9.30
C MET A 83 -2.93 -4.79 -8.11
N LEU A 84 -2.62 -4.14 -6.99
CA LEU A 84 -2.18 -4.81 -5.77
C LEU A 84 -3.32 -5.65 -5.16
N ILE A 85 -4.52 -5.09 -5.08
CA ILE A 85 -5.73 -5.76 -4.58
C ILE A 85 -5.99 -7.03 -5.39
N ASN A 86 -5.91 -6.95 -6.71
CA ASN A 86 -6.12 -8.10 -7.59
C ASN A 86 -5.09 -9.22 -7.34
N GLU A 87 -3.81 -8.87 -7.13
CA GLU A 87 -2.80 -9.87 -6.77
C GLU A 87 -3.02 -10.47 -5.37
N LEU A 88 -3.48 -9.70 -4.39
CA LEU A 88 -3.85 -10.23 -3.07
C LEU A 88 -5.03 -11.21 -3.18
N ILE A 89 -6.09 -10.85 -3.94
CA ILE A 89 -7.26 -11.70 -4.20
C ILE A 89 -6.84 -13.01 -4.88
N LYS A 90 -6.06 -12.93 -5.97
CA LYS A 90 -5.53 -14.08 -6.71
C LYS A 90 -4.76 -15.05 -5.79
N ASN A 91 -4.06 -14.53 -4.79
CA ASN A 91 -3.31 -15.33 -3.83
C ASN A 91 -4.09 -15.67 -2.54
N ARG A 92 -5.41 -15.46 -2.54
CA ARG A 92 -6.32 -15.76 -1.41
C ARG A 92 -5.89 -15.09 -0.11
N LYS A 93 -5.36 -13.87 -0.21
CA LYS A 93 -4.94 -13.07 0.94
C LYS A 93 -6.07 -12.19 1.40
N VAL A 94 -6.46 -12.34 2.66
CA VAL A 94 -7.47 -11.50 3.30
C VAL A 94 -6.77 -10.28 3.89
N PHE A 95 -7.34 -9.10 3.65
CA PHE A 95 -6.83 -7.82 4.13
C PHE A 95 -8.00 -6.87 4.37
N GLN A 96 -7.76 -5.76 5.07
CA GLN A 96 -8.73 -4.69 5.24
C GLN A 96 -8.41 -3.56 4.28
N MET A 97 -9.45 -2.95 3.71
CA MET A 97 -9.33 -1.88 2.74
C MET A 97 -10.23 -0.71 3.14
N MET A 98 -9.71 0.51 3.03
CA MET A 98 -10.48 1.74 3.18
C MET A 98 -10.25 2.63 1.96
N ALA A 99 -11.27 2.72 1.11
CA ALA A 99 -11.32 3.69 0.02
C ALA A 99 -11.82 5.03 0.57
N TYR A 100 -11.13 6.13 0.25
CA TYR A 100 -11.60 7.49 0.52
C TYR A 100 -12.14 8.08 -0.79
N PRO A 101 -13.47 8.19 -0.96
CA PRO A 101 -14.06 8.59 -2.22
C PRO A 101 -13.67 10.02 -2.59
N ASN A 102 -13.13 10.22 -3.80
CA ASN A 102 -12.76 11.52 -4.35
C ASN A 102 -11.74 12.30 -3.50
N ARG A 103 -10.92 11.59 -2.71
CA ARG A 103 -9.78 12.18 -1.99
C ARG A 103 -8.53 12.02 -2.84
N THR A 104 -7.68 13.05 -2.84
CA THR A 104 -6.39 13.01 -3.53
C THR A 104 -5.37 12.26 -2.69
N HIS A 105 -4.09 12.32 -3.09
CA HIS A 105 -2.97 11.71 -2.39
C HIS A 105 -2.89 12.05 -0.90
N SER A 106 -3.32 13.26 -0.51
CA SER A 106 -3.23 13.73 0.88
C SER A 106 -4.35 13.22 1.78
N ILE A 107 -5.46 12.73 1.20
CA ILE A 107 -6.62 12.23 1.93
C ILE A 107 -7.08 13.20 3.01
N ASN A 108 -7.36 14.45 2.62
CA ASN A 108 -7.77 15.50 3.56
C ASN A 108 -8.97 16.32 3.07
N GLU A 109 -9.44 16.10 1.85
CA GLU A 109 -10.53 16.85 1.25
C GLU A 109 -11.84 16.54 1.96
N GLY A 110 -12.64 17.57 2.25
CA GLY A 110 -13.96 17.43 2.85
C GLY A 110 -13.95 17.28 4.38
N MET A 111 -15.04 17.73 5.00
CA MET A 111 -15.20 17.74 6.45
C MET A 111 -15.11 16.33 7.05
N GLY A 112 -14.36 16.18 8.14
CA GLY A 112 -14.21 14.92 8.87
C GLY A 112 -13.21 13.91 8.29
N THR A 113 -12.62 14.15 7.11
CA THR A 113 -11.74 13.19 6.44
C THR A 113 -10.51 12.83 7.28
N SER A 114 -9.78 13.83 7.78
CA SER A 114 -8.55 13.58 8.55
C SER A 114 -8.85 12.90 9.89
N GLU A 115 -9.96 13.25 10.54
CA GLU A 115 -10.40 12.62 11.78
C GLU A 115 -10.80 11.16 11.54
N HIS A 116 -11.60 10.89 10.50
CA HIS A 116 -11.98 9.53 10.11
C HIS A 116 -10.74 8.69 9.75
N LEU A 117 -9.78 9.26 9.03
CA LEU A 117 -8.50 8.61 8.73
C LEU A 117 -7.75 8.23 10.01
N ALA A 118 -7.67 9.16 10.96
CA ALA A 118 -7.03 8.91 12.25
C ALA A 118 -7.71 7.82 13.05
N LEU A 119 -9.04 7.87 13.16
CA LEU A 119 -9.84 6.83 13.82
C LEU A 119 -9.65 5.47 13.15
N THR A 120 -9.65 5.41 11.82
CA THR A 120 -9.51 4.16 11.04
C THR A 120 -8.22 3.42 11.39
N TYR A 121 -7.05 4.08 11.28
CA TYR A 121 -5.79 3.41 11.59
C TYR A 121 -5.61 3.15 13.10
N THR A 122 -6.21 3.99 13.96
CA THR A 122 -6.15 3.83 15.42
C THR A 122 -6.91 2.59 15.85
N GLN A 123 -8.14 2.42 15.38
CA GLN A 123 -8.96 1.22 15.65
C GLN A 123 -8.28 -0.05 15.12
N PHE A 124 -7.68 0.04 13.93
CA PHE A 124 -6.94 -1.08 13.36
C PHE A 124 -5.74 -1.49 14.22
N LEU A 125 -4.96 -0.52 14.74
CA LEU A 125 -3.84 -0.80 15.63
C LEU A 125 -4.32 -1.37 16.97
N GLN A 126 -5.34 -0.77 17.60
CA GLN A 126 -5.89 -1.27 18.86
C GLN A 126 -6.37 -2.73 18.75
N LYS A 127 -6.96 -3.10 17.60
CA LYS A 127 -7.43 -4.46 17.34
C LYS A 127 -6.29 -5.47 17.12
N ASN A 128 -5.23 -5.08 16.41
CA ASN A 128 -4.21 -6.02 15.90
C ASN A 128 -2.85 -5.92 16.60
N CYS A 129 -2.64 -4.90 17.44
CA CYS A 129 -1.45 -4.66 18.24
C CYS A 129 -1.86 -4.42 19.70
N PRO A 130 -2.31 -5.48 20.41
CA PRO A 130 -2.72 -5.34 21.81
C PRO A 130 -1.54 -4.85 22.68
N PRO A 131 -1.82 -4.05 23.72
CA PRO A 131 -0.80 -3.57 24.63
C PRO A 131 -0.16 -4.72 25.41
N GLY A 132 1.12 -4.56 25.76
CA GLY A 132 1.93 -5.55 26.46
C GLY A 132 2.94 -6.19 25.51
N GLY A 133 4.23 -5.95 25.76
CA GLY A 133 5.29 -6.71 25.09
C GLY A 133 5.12 -8.18 25.40
N LYS A 134 5.20 -9.02 24.36
CA LYS A 134 5.33 -10.48 24.55
C LYS A 134 6.78 -10.84 24.78
#